data_AF-A0A451BRC1-F1
#
_entry.id   AF-A0A451BRC1-F1
#
_cell.length_a   1.000
_cell.length_b   1.000
_cell.length_c   1.000
_cell.angle_alpha   90.00
_cell.angle_beta   90.00
_cell.angle_gamma   90.00
#
_symmetry.space_group_name_H-M   'P 1'
#
loop_
_entity.id
_entity.type
_entity.pdbx_description
1 polymer ?
#
loop_
_entity_poly.entity_id
_entity_poly.type
_entity_poly.pdbx_seq_one_letter_code
_entity_poly.pdbx_strand_id
1 'polypeptide(L)'
;MKNKFKINVKKESFYLNEGGAVIGDICFSFADWYFPDKDWDDFVVVMLAWLAQEIVKLSFDKNKIADAPFMEGCFKITLTLDKQDECDISFIEGEKLAGDKEIVHKKTTLPFEAVKSEVLKACELLLKMKESKELNFEKDYKELKKSYELLCKC
;
A
#
# COMPACT_ATOMS: atom_id res chain seq x y z
N MET A 1 -5.38 24.37 3.09
CA MET A 1 -5.46 23.18 2.21
C MET A 1 -5.24 21.96 3.09
N LYS A 2 -6.17 21.00 3.13
CA LYS A 2 -5.93 19.73 3.83
C LYS A 2 -4.96 18.91 3.00
N ASN A 3 -3.80 18.57 3.57
CA ASN A 3 -2.80 17.72 2.92
C ASN A 3 -3.42 16.36 2.64
N LYS A 4 -3.66 16.04 1.36
CA LYS A 4 -4.34 14.82 0.96
C LYS A 4 -3.32 13.68 0.86
N PHE A 5 -3.58 12.60 1.60
CA PHE A 5 -2.90 11.32 1.43
C PHE A 5 -3.14 10.77 0.04
N LYS A 6 -2.09 10.21 -0.57
CA LYS A 6 -2.17 9.48 -1.83
C LYS A 6 -1.25 8.28 -1.83
N ILE A 7 -1.67 7.26 -2.56
CA ILE A 7 -0.81 6.16 -2.99
C ILE A 7 -0.49 6.42 -4.46
N ASN A 8 0.76 6.77 -4.74
CA ASN A 8 1.23 7.01 -6.09
C ASN A 8 1.77 5.70 -6.65
N VAL A 9 1.27 5.35 -7.82
CA VAL A 9 1.73 4.23 -8.62
C VAL A 9 2.02 4.77 -10.01
N LYS A 10 3.25 4.58 -10.48
CA LYS A 10 3.71 5.19 -11.73
C LYS A 10 3.65 4.19 -12.87
N LYS A 11 2.53 4.18 -13.58
CA LYS A 11 2.23 3.22 -14.64
C LYS A 11 3.38 3.00 -15.63
N GLU A 12 4.06 4.07 -16.04
CA GLU A 12 5.15 4.04 -17.01
C GLU A 12 6.43 3.36 -16.50
N SER A 13 6.56 3.15 -15.18
CA SER A 13 7.67 2.40 -14.58
C SER A 13 7.43 0.89 -14.56
N PHE A 14 6.20 0.43 -14.82
CA PHE A 14 5.83 -0.96 -14.59
C PHE A 14 6.49 -1.91 -15.58
N TYR A 15 7.11 -2.96 -15.06
CA TYR A 15 7.63 -4.07 -15.84
C TYR A 15 7.39 -5.41 -15.14
N LEU A 16 7.44 -6.51 -15.91
CA LEU A 16 7.42 -7.86 -15.37
C LEU A 16 8.85 -8.33 -15.17
N ASN A 17 9.20 -8.74 -13.96
CA ASN A 17 10.48 -9.41 -13.73
C ASN A 17 10.46 -10.86 -14.24
N GLU A 18 11.60 -11.53 -14.20
CA GLU A 18 11.74 -12.94 -14.65
C GLU A 18 10.80 -13.91 -13.90
N GLY A 19 10.45 -13.57 -12.65
CA GLY A 19 9.52 -14.32 -11.82
C GLY A 19 8.04 -14.04 -12.10
N GLY A 20 7.73 -13.23 -13.10
CA GLY A 20 6.36 -12.87 -13.49
C GLY A 20 5.64 -11.92 -12.52
N ALA A 21 6.38 -11.29 -11.61
CA ALA A 21 5.84 -10.27 -10.70
C ALA A 21 5.96 -8.87 -11.34
N VAL A 22 5.03 -7.99 -10.99
CA VAL A 22 5.07 -6.59 -11.43
C VAL A 22 5.95 -5.79 -10.49
N ILE A 23 6.99 -5.19 -11.06
CA ILE A 23 7.88 -4.24 -10.41
C ILE A 23 7.61 -2.85 -10.97
N GLY A 24 7.75 -1.82 -10.15
CA GLY A 24 7.62 -0.42 -10.54
C GLY A 24 7.53 0.54 -9.36
N ASP A 25 7.51 1.84 -9.66
CA ASP A 25 7.52 2.89 -8.66
C ASP A 25 6.18 2.93 -7.91
N ILE A 26 6.25 2.78 -6.58
CA ILE A 26 5.12 2.89 -5.66
C ILE A 26 5.53 3.59 -4.36
N CYS A 27 4.78 4.63 -4.00
CA CYS A 27 5.02 5.38 -2.77
C CYS A 27 3.75 6.00 -2.19
N PHE A 28 3.79 6.32 -0.91
CA PHE A 28 2.81 7.14 -0.23
C PHE A 28 3.23 8.60 -0.25
N SER A 29 2.28 9.53 -0.32
CA SER A 29 2.60 10.96 -0.27
C SER A 29 1.61 11.80 0.52
N PHE A 30 2.13 12.90 1.07
CA PHE A 30 1.39 13.97 1.74
C PHE A 30 2.00 15.32 1.34
N ALA A 31 1.27 16.10 0.53
CA ALA A 31 1.83 17.32 -0.07
C ALA A 31 3.17 16.99 -0.76
N ASP A 32 4.27 17.62 -0.37
CA ASP A 32 5.61 17.45 -0.99
C ASP A 32 6.47 16.36 -0.31
N TRP A 33 5.89 15.57 0.59
CA TRP A 33 6.59 14.49 1.28
C TRP A 33 6.20 13.13 0.72
N TYR A 34 7.18 12.25 0.54
CA TYR A 34 7.05 10.92 -0.03
C TYR A 34 7.63 9.86 0.89
N PHE A 35 7.10 8.65 0.82
CA PHE A 35 7.63 7.49 1.52
C PHE A 35 7.41 6.20 0.72
N PRO A 36 8.43 5.37 0.51
CA PRO A 36 9.81 5.53 1.02
C PRO A 36 10.58 6.63 0.29
N ASP A 37 10.44 6.68 -1.04
CA ASP A 37 10.87 7.76 -1.92
C ASP A 37 9.88 7.87 -3.10
N LYS A 38 9.86 8.98 -3.83
CA LYS A 38 8.96 9.19 -4.98
C LYS A 38 9.22 8.22 -6.14
N ASP A 39 10.46 7.76 -6.29
CA ASP A 39 10.91 6.82 -7.33
C ASP A 39 11.31 5.46 -6.70
N TRP A 40 10.64 5.07 -5.60
CA TRP A 40 10.86 3.79 -4.93
C TRP A 40 10.27 2.62 -5.73
N ASP A 41 11.13 1.77 -6.25
CA ASP A 41 10.78 0.59 -7.06
C ASP A 41 10.53 -0.65 -6.19
N ASP A 42 9.37 -1.28 -6.34
CA ASP A 42 9.00 -2.46 -5.54
C ASP A 42 7.97 -3.37 -6.24
N PHE A 43 7.62 -4.49 -5.61
CA PHE A 43 6.58 -5.43 -6.06
C PHE A 43 5.17 -4.85 -5.91
N VAL A 44 4.79 -3.95 -6.83
CA VAL A 44 3.57 -3.12 -6.76
C VAL A 44 2.30 -3.93 -6.52
N VAL A 45 2.09 -5.03 -7.27
CA VAL A 45 0.87 -5.85 -7.16
C VAL A 45 0.80 -6.56 -5.81
N VAL A 46 1.93 -7.11 -5.35
CA VAL A 46 2.02 -7.85 -4.09
C VAL A 46 1.75 -6.90 -2.92
N MET A 47 2.44 -5.76 -2.89
CA MET A 47 2.29 -4.79 -1.81
C MET A 47 0.86 -4.24 -1.73
N LEU A 48 0.22 -3.92 -2.86
CA LEU A 48 -1.17 -3.45 -2.85
C LEU A 48 -2.16 -4.55 -2.45
N ALA A 49 -1.91 -5.81 -2.85
CA ALA A 49 -2.73 -6.93 -2.42
C ALA A 49 -2.67 -7.12 -0.89
N TRP A 50 -1.47 -7.01 -0.30
CA TRP A 50 -1.25 -7.12 1.15
C TRP A 50 -1.86 -5.94 1.90
N LEU A 51 -1.60 -4.71 1.45
CA LEU A 51 -2.19 -3.53 2.08
C LEU A 51 -3.72 -3.57 2.06
N ALA A 52 -4.32 -3.99 0.95
CA ALA A 52 -5.77 -4.17 0.87
C ALA A 52 -6.27 -5.23 1.88
N GLN A 53 -5.54 -6.34 2.07
CA GLN A 53 -5.89 -7.34 3.09
C GLN A 53 -5.79 -6.78 4.51
N GLU A 54 -4.74 -6.00 4.81
CA GLU A 54 -4.57 -5.36 6.11
C GLU A 54 -5.70 -4.37 6.41
N ILE A 55 -6.12 -3.56 5.43
CA ILE A 55 -7.28 -2.66 5.60
C ILE A 55 -8.58 -3.43 5.80
N VAL A 56 -8.78 -4.54 5.08
CA VAL A 56 -9.93 -5.44 5.30
C VAL A 56 -9.91 -5.97 6.74
N LYS A 57 -8.77 -6.41 7.26
CA LYS A 57 -8.68 -6.89 8.65
C LYS A 57 -9.05 -5.79 9.65
N LEU A 58 -8.59 -4.56 9.42
CA LEU A 58 -8.90 -3.42 10.29
C LEU A 58 -10.40 -3.10 10.35
N SER A 59 -11.17 -3.27 9.27
CA SER A 59 -12.61 -3.01 9.29
C SER A 59 -13.39 -3.97 10.21
N PHE A 60 -12.89 -5.20 10.39
CA PHE A 60 -13.50 -6.20 11.26
C PHE A 60 -12.94 -6.18 12.68
N ASP A 61 -11.64 -5.89 12.83
CA ASP A 61 -10.94 -5.90 14.12
C ASP A 61 -10.32 -4.53 14.44
N LYS A 62 -11.17 -3.58 14.83
CA LYS A 62 -10.73 -2.24 15.25
C LYS A 62 -9.72 -2.30 16.40
N ASN A 63 -8.80 -1.34 16.44
CA ASN A 63 -7.67 -1.20 17.39
C ASN A 63 -6.57 -2.27 17.28
N LYS A 64 -6.61 -3.16 16.27
CA LYS A 64 -5.43 -3.95 15.91
C LYS A 64 -4.46 -3.09 15.11
N ILE A 65 -3.17 -3.36 15.29
CA ILE A 65 -2.13 -2.82 14.43
C ILE A 65 -2.04 -3.75 13.21
N ALA A 66 -2.12 -3.16 12.03
CA ALA A 66 -1.90 -3.84 10.77
C ALA A 66 -0.60 -3.35 10.16
N ASP A 67 0.31 -4.28 9.87
CA ASP A 67 1.62 -3.99 9.30
C ASP A 67 1.59 -4.29 7.79
N ALA A 68 1.93 -3.30 6.98
CA ALA A 68 2.13 -3.47 5.55
C ALA A 68 3.58 -3.15 5.20
N PRO A 69 4.47 -4.16 5.19
CA PRO A 69 5.86 -3.98 4.80
C PRO A 69 5.98 -3.72 3.30
N PHE A 70 6.99 -2.94 2.93
CA PHE A 70 7.54 -2.96 1.59
C PHE A 70 8.32 -4.26 1.42
N MET A 71 8.30 -4.84 0.22
CA MET A 71 8.86 -6.18 0.01
C MET A 71 10.38 -6.16 0.09
N GLU A 72 10.97 -5.13 -0.51
CA GLU A 72 12.41 -4.92 -0.47
C GLU A 72 12.77 -3.89 0.61
N GLY A 73 13.78 -4.21 1.42
CA GLY A 73 14.40 -3.28 2.35
C GLY A 73 13.75 -3.21 3.74
N CYS A 74 13.87 -2.04 4.35
CA CYS A 74 13.54 -1.81 5.75
C CYS A 74 12.25 -1.01 5.94
N PHE A 75 11.54 -0.66 4.88
CA PHE A 75 10.38 0.23 5.02
C PHE A 75 9.09 -0.55 5.31
N LYS A 76 8.23 0.04 6.12
CA LYS A 76 6.85 -0.43 6.34
C LYS A 76 5.93 0.74 6.66
N ILE A 77 4.64 0.53 6.45
CA ILE A 77 3.61 1.35 7.08
C ILE A 77 2.87 0.51 8.11
N THR A 78 2.48 1.15 9.21
CA THR A 78 1.59 0.53 10.19
C THR A 78 0.32 1.34 10.28
N LEU A 79 -0.81 0.66 10.33
CA LEU A 79 -2.14 1.24 10.36
C LEU A 79 -2.89 0.76 11.61
N THR A 80 -3.69 1.64 12.22
CA THR A 80 -4.62 1.27 13.28
C THR A 80 -5.93 2.01 13.06
N LEU A 81 -7.05 1.29 13.07
CA LEU A 81 -8.39 1.87 12.94
C LEU A 81 -8.99 2.05 14.33
N ASP A 82 -9.33 3.28 14.70
CA ASP A 82 -9.92 3.60 15.98
C ASP A 82 -11.46 3.44 15.99
N LYS A 83 -12.10 3.78 17.12
CA LYS A 83 -13.55 3.68 17.28
C LYS A 83 -14.35 4.77 16.54
N GLN A 84 -13.68 5.83 16.09
CA GLN A 84 -14.27 6.97 15.38
C GLN A 84 -14.13 6.84 13.86
N ASP A 85 -13.66 5.67 13.37
CA ASP A 85 -13.35 5.42 11.97
C ASP A 85 -12.22 6.33 11.43
N GLU A 86 -11.30 6.70 12.31
CA GLU A 86 -10.04 7.34 11.98
C GLU A 86 -8.91 6.31 11.96
N CYS A 87 -8.04 6.43 10.96
CA CYS A 87 -6.91 5.55 10.74
C CYS A 87 -5.61 6.28 11.09
N ASP A 88 -4.97 5.83 12.15
CA ASP A 88 -3.62 6.23 12.52
C ASP A 88 -2.62 5.49 11.65
N ILE A 89 -1.73 6.23 10.98
CA ILE A 89 -0.73 5.69 10.07
C ILE A 89 0.66 6.13 10.53
N SER A 90 1.57 5.17 10.69
CA SER A 90 3.00 5.44 10.90
C SER A 90 3.82 4.95 9.72
N PHE A 91 4.76 5.78 9.26
CA PHE A 91 5.71 5.46 8.18
C PHE A 91 7.06 5.18 8.82
N ILE A 92 7.55 3.95 8.68
CA ILE A 92 8.62 3.41 9.51
C ILE A 92 9.72 2.82 8.64
N GLU A 93 10.95 3.22 8.92
CA GLU A 93 12.15 2.51 8.47
C GLU A 93 12.62 1.62 9.63
N GLY A 94 12.43 0.32 9.45
CA GLY A 94 12.82 -0.74 10.37
C GLY A 94 14.32 -1.00 10.41
N GLU A 95 14.69 -2.03 11.15
CA GLU A 95 16.08 -2.42 11.40
C GLU A 95 16.77 -2.90 10.11
N LYS A 96 17.90 -2.28 9.73
CA LYS A 96 18.75 -2.77 8.63
C LYS A 96 19.68 -3.87 9.11
N LEU A 97 20.09 -3.81 10.37
CA LEU A 97 20.88 -4.80 11.08
C LEU A 97 20.25 -5.11 12.44
N ALA A 98 20.42 -6.34 12.93
CA ALA A 98 19.86 -6.76 14.20
C ALA A 98 20.29 -5.83 15.35
N GLY A 99 19.32 -5.20 16.02
CA GLY A 99 19.53 -4.28 17.12
C GLY A 99 19.55 -2.80 16.73
N ASP A 100 19.34 -2.47 15.45
CA ASP A 100 19.02 -1.10 15.05
C ASP A 100 17.71 -0.65 15.70
N LYS A 101 17.44 0.65 15.73
CA LYS A 101 16.13 1.16 16.18
C LYS A 101 15.28 1.45 14.96
N GLU A 102 13.99 1.10 15.03
CA GLU A 102 13.02 1.60 14.06
C GLU A 102 12.96 3.13 14.10
N ILE A 103 12.98 3.75 12.93
CA ILE A 103 12.85 5.18 12.74
C ILE A 103 11.43 5.47 12.23
N VAL A 104 10.64 6.16 13.04
CA VAL A 104 9.33 6.65 12.59
C VAL A 104 9.52 7.99 11.89
N HIS A 105 9.44 7.97 10.57
CA HIS A 105 9.61 9.16 9.72
C HIS A 105 8.43 10.12 9.83
N LYS A 106 7.21 9.58 9.94
CA LYS A 106 5.98 10.38 10.02
C LYS A 106 4.86 9.61 10.69
N LYS A 107 3.99 10.35 11.39
CA LYS A 107 2.68 9.87 11.86
C LYS A 107 1.58 10.80 11.37
N THR A 108 0.42 10.25 11.05
CA THR A 108 -0.77 11.02 10.69
C THR A 108 -2.02 10.25 11.08
N THR A 109 -3.13 10.97 11.15
CA THR A 109 -4.47 10.39 11.31
C THR A 109 -5.34 10.86 10.16
N LEU A 110 -6.10 9.95 9.56
CA LEU A 110 -6.98 10.22 8.42
C LEU A 110 -8.28 9.43 8.54
N PRO A 111 -9.40 9.91 7.99
CA PRO A 111 -10.61 9.11 7.91
C PRO A 111 -10.35 7.78 7.19
N PHE A 112 -10.84 6.68 7.75
CA PHE A 112 -10.65 5.33 7.20
C PHE A 112 -11.04 5.24 5.73
N GLU A 113 -12.17 5.85 5.36
CA GLU A 113 -12.66 5.91 3.98
C GLU A 113 -11.70 6.65 3.04
N ALA A 114 -10.93 7.63 3.52
CA ALA A 114 -9.92 8.29 2.70
C ALA A 114 -8.75 7.35 2.39
N VAL A 115 -8.30 6.55 3.37
CA VAL A 115 -7.23 5.56 3.19
C VAL A 115 -7.67 4.43 2.27
N LYS A 116 -8.84 3.85 2.56
CA LYS A 116 -9.50 2.82 1.75
C LYS A 116 -9.70 3.26 0.30
N SER A 117 -10.18 4.48 0.08
CA SER A 117 -10.37 5.02 -1.27
C SER A 117 -9.08 5.09 -2.09
N GLU A 118 -7.95 5.46 -1.48
CA GLU A 118 -6.68 5.52 -2.20
C GLU A 118 -6.13 4.12 -2.51
N VAL A 119 -6.29 3.14 -1.60
CA VAL A 119 -5.94 1.74 -1.88
C VAL A 119 -6.80 1.14 -2.98
N LEU A 120 -8.12 1.36 -2.94
CA LEU A 120 -9.02 0.88 -3.98
C LEU A 120 -8.65 1.45 -5.36
N LYS A 121 -8.33 2.74 -5.46
CA LYS A 121 -7.90 3.36 -6.73
C LYS A 121 -6.61 2.73 -7.28
N ALA A 122 -5.62 2.50 -6.42
CA ALA A 122 -4.36 1.90 -6.84
C ALA A 122 -4.55 0.44 -7.31
N CYS A 123 -5.33 -0.36 -6.57
CA CYS A 123 -5.72 -1.71 -6.98
C CYS A 123 -6.50 -1.72 -8.30
N GLU A 124 -7.49 -0.84 -8.43
CA GLU A 124 -8.34 -0.74 -9.64
C GLU A 124 -7.51 -0.41 -10.89
N LEU A 125 -6.50 0.45 -10.78
CA LEU A 125 -5.58 0.75 -11.88
C LEU A 125 -4.90 -0.51 -12.41
N LEU A 126 -4.31 -1.31 -11.52
CA LEU A 126 -3.61 -2.55 -11.89
C LEU A 126 -4.57 -3.58 -12.49
N LEU A 127 -5.75 -3.75 -11.89
CA LEU A 127 -6.78 -4.66 -12.40
C LEU A 127 -7.20 -4.26 -13.82
N LYS A 128 -7.43 -2.97 -14.07
CA LYS A 128 -7.76 -2.45 -15.41
C LYS A 128 -6.63 -2.71 -16.40
N MET A 129 -5.37 -2.51 -16.01
CA MET A 129 -4.22 -2.80 -16.88
C MET A 129 -4.10 -4.30 -17.22
N LYS A 130 -4.45 -5.19 -16.28
CA LYS A 130 -4.53 -6.63 -16.56
C LYS A 130 -5.63 -6.94 -17.56
N GLU A 131 -6.82 -6.38 -17.36
CA GLU A 131 -8.01 -6.62 -18.17
C GLU A 131 -7.87 -6.05 -19.58
N SER A 132 -7.22 -4.89 -19.73
CA SER A 132 -6.87 -4.30 -21.03
C SER A 132 -5.66 -4.96 -21.71
N LYS A 133 -5.02 -5.94 -21.05
CA LYS A 133 -3.80 -6.64 -21.49
C LYS A 133 -2.57 -5.75 -21.66
N GLU A 134 -2.58 -4.56 -21.05
CA GLU A 134 -1.41 -3.69 -21.00
C GLU A 134 -0.30 -4.26 -20.11
N LEU A 135 -0.67 -5.03 -19.08
CA LEU A 135 0.28 -5.68 -18.18
C LEU A 135 -0.20 -7.08 -17.80
N ASN A 136 0.60 -8.11 -18.10
CA ASN A 136 0.16 -9.50 -17.98
C ASN A 136 0.70 -10.23 -16.74
N PHE A 137 0.20 -9.88 -15.55
CA PHE A 137 0.63 -10.48 -14.28
C PHE A 137 -0.32 -11.59 -13.79
N GLU A 138 -0.21 -12.79 -14.35
CA GLU A 138 -1.12 -13.90 -13.97
C GLU A 138 -0.90 -14.40 -12.53
N LYS A 139 0.34 -14.36 -12.06
CA LYS A 139 0.76 -14.92 -10.76
C LYS A 139 0.00 -14.29 -9.59
N ASP A 140 0.00 -12.96 -9.53
CA ASP A 140 -0.49 -12.21 -8.38
C ASP A 140 -1.91 -11.63 -8.60
N TYR A 141 -2.46 -11.76 -9.82
CA TYR A 141 -3.78 -11.21 -10.17
C TYR A 141 -4.90 -11.73 -9.28
N LYS A 142 -4.94 -13.05 -9.02
CA LYS A 142 -6.01 -13.65 -8.21
C LYS A 142 -6.03 -13.10 -6.78
N GLU A 143 -4.85 -12.87 -6.21
CA GLU A 143 -4.72 -12.34 -4.86
C GLU A 143 -5.14 -10.87 -4.81
N LEU A 144 -4.61 -10.03 -5.71
CA LEU A 144 -4.99 -8.63 -5.81
C LEU A 144 -6.51 -8.48 -5.99
N LYS A 145 -7.09 -9.23 -6.93
CA LYS A 145 -8.54 -9.19 -7.21
C LYS A 145 -9.37 -9.56 -5.99
N LYS A 146 -9.01 -10.65 -5.31
CA LYS A 146 -9.71 -11.09 -4.10
C LYS A 146 -9.63 -10.02 -3.00
N SER A 147 -8.45 -9.46 -2.74
CA SER A 147 -8.27 -8.40 -1.74
C SER A 147 -9.08 -7.16 -2.08
N TYR A 148 -9.08 -6.74 -3.35
CA TYR A 148 -9.89 -5.62 -3.84
C TYR A 148 -11.38 -5.85 -3.63
N GLU A 149 -11.91 -7.02 -4.04
CA GLU A 149 -13.33 -7.35 -3.90
C GLU A 149 -13.79 -7.42 -2.43
N LEU A 150 -12.92 -7.87 -1.53
CA LEU A 150 -13.19 -7.85 -0.09
C LEU A 150 -13.19 -6.42 0.45
N LEU A 151 -12.22 -5.60 0.04
CA LEU A 151 -12.13 -4.21 0.47
C LEU A 151 -13.32 -3.37 0.01
N CYS A 152 -13.86 -3.63 -1.18
CA CYS A 152 -15.10 -3.01 -1.67
C CYS A 152 -16.35 -3.30 -0.82
N LYS A 153 -16.32 -4.34 0.01
CA LYS A 153 -17.44 -4.76 0.88
C LYS A 153 -17.28 -4.29 2.33
N CYS A 154 -16.07 -3.85 2.69
CA CYS A 154 -15.82 -3.13 3.93
C CYS A 154 -16.37 -1.71 3.80
#